data_AF-A0A147BKM8-F1
#
_entry.id   AF-A0A147BKM8-F1
#
_cell.length_a   1.000
_cell.length_b   1.000
_cell.length_c   1.000
_cell.angle_alpha   90.00
_cell.angle_beta   90.00
_cell.angle_gamma   90.00
#
_symmetry.space_group_name_H-M   'P 1'
#
loop_
_entity.id
_entity.type
_entity.pdbx_description
1 polymer ?
#
loop_
_entity_poly.entity_id
_entity_poly.type
_entity_poly.pdbx_seq_one_letter_code
_entity_poly.pdbx_strand_id
1 'polypeptide(L)'
;MKHSALWNYNIYEVIGGIWKGVMVPGLSCGNAVLCVKSEVQSRLGSRQRSVGRLALGAYGNTPNEGVLEDMGWASFEAREAISKLNVEQILDTIEDTQWVRKLYKNLYMKILNTKWTSYTRKLK
;
A
#
# COMPACT_ATOMS: atom_id res chain seq x y z
N MET A 1 -43.91 13.25 -9.42
CA MET A 1 -42.77 12.32 -9.25
C MET A 1 -41.50 13.11 -9.49
N LYS A 2 -40.60 13.19 -8.50
CA LYS A 2 -39.30 13.86 -8.70
C LYS A 2 -38.47 13.00 -9.66
N HIS A 3 -37.99 13.58 -10.75
CA HIS A 3 -37.00 12.96 -11.63
C HIS A 3 -35.67 12.83 -10.87
N SER A 4 -35.53 11.81 -10.04
CA SER A 4 -34.23 11.37 -9.50
C SER A 4 -33.46 10.68 -10.62
N ALA A 5 -32.23 11.15 -10.87
CA ALA A 5 -31.44 10.97 -12.08
C ALA A 5 -31.35 9.52 -12.61
N LEU A 6 -31.35 9.40 -13.93
CA LEU A 6 -31.11 8.18 -14.75
C LEU A 6 -29.69 7.57 -14.60
N TRP A 7 -28.87 8.08 -13.68
CA TRP A 7 -27.47 7.69 -13.50
C TRP A 7 -27.18 7.39 -12.03
N ASN A 8 -27.78 6.33 -11.50
CA ASN A 8 -27.35 5.75 -10.22
C ASN A 8 -26.03 5.00 -10.45
N TYR A 9 -24.89 5.67 -10.29
CA TYR A 9 -23.61 4.97 -10.26
C TYR A 9 -23.50 4.15 -8.97
N ASN A 10 -22.99 2.93 -9.09
CA ASN A 10 -22.72 2.11 -7.92
C ASN A 10 -21.48 2.68 -7.20
N ILE A 11 -21.67 3.24 -6.01
CA ILE A 11 -20.59 3.83 -5.21
C ILE A 11 -19.45 2.83 -4.94
N TYR A 12 -19.78 1.54 -4.78
CA TYR A 12 -18.80 0.47 -4.61
C TYR A 12 -17.89 0.35 -5.85
N GLU A 13 -18.48 0.36 -7.05
CA GLU A 13 -17.73 0.25 -8.31
C GLU A 13 -16.87 1.49 -8.57
N VAL A 14 -17.42 2.68 -8.31
CA VAL A 14 -16.68 3.95 -8.49
C VAL A 14 -15.50 4.01 -7.54
N ILE A 15 -15.71 3.73 -6.25
CA ILE A 15 -14.62 3.74 -5.27
C ILE A 15 -13.62 2.63 -5.56
N GLY A 16 -14.08 1.43 -5.93
CA GLY A 16 -13.21 0.32 -6.33
C GLY A 16 -12.34 0.67 -7.54
N GLY A 17 -12.93 1.33 -8.55
CA GLY A 17 -12.24 1.81 -9.74
C GLY A 17 -11.18 2.86 -9.42
N ILE A 18 -11.52 3.90 -8.66
CA ILE A 18 -10.56 4.93 -8.22
C ILE A 18 -9.45 4.31 -7.36
N TRP A 19 -9.81 3.38 -6.47
CA TRP A 19 -8.83 2.72 -5.60
C TRP A 19 -7.81 1.92 -6.40
N LYS A 20 -8.25 1.08 -7.33
CA LYS A 20 -7.37 0.26 -8.17
C LYS A 20 -6.60 1.10 -9.19
N GLY A 21 -7.25 2.08 -9.81
CA GLY A 21 -6.67 2.89 -10.89
C GLY A 21 -5.72 3.99 -10.41
N VAL A 22 -5.95 4.55 -9.22
CA VAL A 22 -5.20 5.73 -8.73
C VAL A 22 -4.47 5.43 -7.43
N MET A 23 -5.20 4.94 -6.41
CA MET A 23 -4.64 4.83 -5.07
C MET A 23 -3.59 3.73 -4.97
N VAL A 24 -3.86 2.53 -5.51
CA VAL A 24 -2.92 1.40 -5.47
C VAL A 24 -1.58 1.74 -6.16
N PRO A 25 -1.54 2.24 -7.41
CA PRO A 25 -0.28 2.63 -8.05
C PRO A 25 0.48 3.71 -7.29
N GLY A 26 -0.21 4.75 -6.82
CA GLY A 26 0.42 5.85 -6.07
C GLY A 26 1.04 5.37 -4.77
N LEU A 27 0.35 4.50 -4.04
CA LEU A 27 0.84 3.92 -2.79
C LEU A 27 2.00 2.95 -3.02
N SER A 28 1.95 2.11 -4.06
CA SER A 28 3.05 1.21 -4.41
C SER A 28 4.31 1.98 -4.78
N CYS A 29 4.19 3.04 -5.59
CA CYS A 29 5.33 3.90 -5.93
C CYS A 29 5.90 4.59 -4.68
N GLY A 30 5.04 5.18 -3.85
CA GLY A 30 5.45 5.81 -2.59
C GLY A 30 6.14 4.83 -1.64
N ASN A 31 5.60 3.63 -1.49
CA ASN A 31 6.15 2.58 -0.64
C ASN A 31 7.46 2.00 -1.17
N ALA A 32 7.73 2.04 -2.48
CA ALA A 32 9.02 1.64 -3.02
C ALA A 32 10.13 2.57 -2.51
N VAL A 33 9.87 3.89 -2.52
CA VAL A 33 10.88 4.92 -2.25
C VAL A 33 10.96 5.31 -0.76
N LEU A 34 9.84 5.33 -0.05
CA LEU A 34 9.75 5.84 1.33
C LEU A 34 9.56 4.72 2.34
N CYS A 35 10.15 4.85 3.52
CA CYS A 35 9.76 4.05 4.70
C CYS A 35 8.83 4.90 5.56
N VAL A 36 7.57 4.50 5.67
CA VAL A 36 6.54 5.30 6.33
C VAL A 36 6.65 5.08 7.85
N LYS A 37 6.42 6.14 8.64
CA LYS A 37 6.33 6.00 10.10
C LYS A 37 5.06 5.22 10.44
N SER A 38 5.12 4.37 11.48
CA SER A 38 3.97 3.58 11.95
C SER A 38 2.72 4.41 12.23
N GLU A 39 2.88 5.64 12.76
CA GLU A 39 1.75 6.55 12.98
C GLU A 39 1.03 6.93 11.68
N VAL A 40 1.79 7.28 10.64
CA VAL A 40 1.23 7.67 9.33
C VAL A 40 0.57 6.47 8.67
N GLN A 41 1.21 5.30 8.75
CA GLN A 41 0.67 4.04 8.25
C GLN A 41 -0.66 3.67 8.93
N SER A 42 -0.76 3.82 10.25
CA SER A 42 -1.99 3.59 11.02
C SER A 42 -3.10 4.55 10.60
N ARG A 43 -2.80 5.85 10.46
CA ARG A 43 -3.76 6.85 9.97
C ARG A 43 -4.26 6.52 8.56
N LEU A 44 -3.37 6.11 7.66
CA LEU A 44 -3.71 5.70 6.31
C LEU A 44 -4.63 4.46 6.32
N GLY A 45 -4.30 3.45 7.14
CA GLY A 45 -5.12 2.26 7.32
C GLY A 45 -6.51 2.57 7.87
N SER A 46 -6.63 3.49 8.82
CA SER A 46 -7.93 3.94 9.35
C SER A 46 -8.75 4.65 8.29
N ARG A 47 -8.13 5.51 7.47
CA ARG A 47 -8.82 6.19 6.35
C ARG A 47 -9.27 5.22 5.26
N GLN A 48 -8.44 4.25 4.88
CA GLN A 48 -8.83 3.20 3.94
C GLN A 48 -10.07 2.45 4.44
N ARG A 49 -10.09 2.02 5.71
CA ARG A 49 -11.25 1.32 6.27
C ARG A 49 -12.49 2.21 6.33
N SER A 50 -12.34 3.50 6.63
CA SER A 50 -13.45 4.46 6.57
C SER A 50 -14.02 4.60 5.15
N VAL A 51 -13.18 4.65 4.13
CA VAL A 51 -13.60 4.67 2.72
C VAL A 51 -14.24 3.34 2.31
N GLY A 52 -13.71 2.22 2.78
CA GLY A 52 -14.30 0.89 2.53
C GLY A 52 -15.71 0.77 3.11
N ARG A 53 -15.93 1.24 4.34
CA ARG A 53 -17.28 1.29 4.95
C ARG A 53 -18.23 2.16 4.14
N LEU A 54 -17.77 3.33 3.67
CA LEU A 54 -18.56 4.20 2.81
C LEU A 54 -18.94 3.49 1.50
N ALA A 55 -18.00 2.80 0.87
CA ALA A 55 -18.23 2.06 -0.37
C ALA A 55 -19.23 0.90 -0.21
N LEU A 56 -19.17 0.20 0.92
CA LEU A 56 -20.06 -0.91 1.24
C LEU A 56 -21.41 -0.48 1.80
N GLY A 57 -21.60 0.82 2.12
CA GLY A 57 -22.77 1.27 2.89
C GLY A 57 -22.83 0.67 4.29
N ALA A 58 -21.68 0.27 4.85
CA ALA A 58 -21.57 -0.45 6.10
C ALA A 58 -21.62 0.49 7.31
N TYR A 59 -22.12 -0.02 8.45
CA TYR A 59 -22.17 0.73 9.69
C TYR A 59 -20.77 1.07 10.24
N GLY A 60 -20.66 2.14 11.03
CA GLY A 60 -19.37 2.61 11.56
C GLY A 60 -18.63 1.55 12.40
N ASN A 61 -19.38 0.67 13.08
CA ASN A 61 -18.83 -0.39 13.93
C ASN A 61 -18.58 -1.70 13.17
N THR A 62 -18.74 -1.75 11.84
CA THR A 62 -18.43 -2.96 11.07
C THR A 62 -16.96 -3.37 11.29
N PRO A 63 -16.68 -4.66 11.55
CA PRO A 63 -15.33 -5.18 11.75
C PRO A 63 -14.37 -4.74 10.64
N ASN A 64 -13.13 -4.40 11.02
CA ASN A 64 -12.15 -3.85 10.09
C ASN A 64 -11.74 -4.88 9.04
N GLU A 65 -11.61 -6.12 9.46
CA GLU A 65 -11.16 -7.26 8.67
C GLU A 65 -12.20 -7.57 7.58
N GLY A 66 -13.49 -7.61 7.94
CA GLY A 66 -14.58 -7.80 6.97
C GLY A 66 -14.65 -6.68 5.92
N VAL A 67 -14.42 -5.42 6.33
CA VAL A 67 -14.35 -4.30 5.36
C VAL A 67 -13.20 -4.48 4.36
N LEU A 68 -12.04 -4.98 4.81
CA LEU A 68 -10.91 -5.22 3.90
C LEU A 68 -11.17 -6.41 2.97
N GLU A 69 -11.78 -7.48 3.49
CA GLU A 69 -12.12 -8.67 2.73
C GLU A 69 -13.17 -8.39 1.65
N ASP A 70 -14.29 -7.75 2.01
CA ASP A 70 -15.38 -7.41 1.09
C ASP A 70 -14.95 -6.40 0.02
N MET A 71 -14.02 -5.50 0.37
CA MET A 71 -13.40 -4.59 -0.61
C MET A 71 -12.31 -5.26 -1.46
N GLY A 72 -11.81 -6.43 -1.06
CA GLY A 72 -10.66 -7.09 -1.68
C GLY A 72 -9.37 -6.27 -1.55
N TRP A 73 -9.19 -5.59 -0.42
CA TRP A 73 -8.06 -4.68 -0.20
C TRP A 73 -7.07 -5.22 0.81
N ALA A 74 -5.79 -5.28 0.42
CA ALA A 74 -4.70 -5.50 1.37
C ALA A 74 -4.55 -4.34 2.36
N SER A 75 -4.05 -4.64 3.57
CA SER A 75 -3.65 -3.63 4.55
C SER A 75 -2.48 -2.78 4.04
N PHE A 76 -2.35 -1.56 4.57
CA PHE A 76 -1.21 -0.69 4.24
C PHE A 76 0.14 -1.34 4.59
N GLU A 77 0.20 -2.08 5.69
CA GLU A 77 1.37 -2.84 6.10
C GLU A 77 1.76 -3.92 5.12
N ALA A 78 0.79 -4.75 4.71
CA ALA A 78 1.05 -5.77 3.71
C ALA A 78 1.54 -5.15 2.39
N ARG A 79 0.98 -4.02 1.97
CA ARG A 79 1.41 -3.30 0.75
C ARG A 79 2.81 -2.74 0.86
N GLU A 80 3.17 -2.13 1.99
CA GLU A 80 4.52 -1.62 2.22
C GLU A 80 5.52 -2.78 2.20
N ALA A 81 5.23 -3.85 2.95
CA ALA A 81 6.08 -5.05 2.99
C ALA A 81 6.33 -5.64 1.60
N ILE A 82 5.27 -5.88 0.81
CA ILE A 82 5.38 -6.40 -0.56
C ILE A 82 6.22 -5.46 -1.43
N SER A 83 5.98 -4.16 -1.35
CA SER A 83 6.75 -3.20 -2.15
C SER A 83 8.23 -3.21 -1.80
N LYS A 84 8.59 -3.38 -0.52
CA LYS A 84 9.99 -3.44 -0.07
C LYS A 84 10.68 -4.72 -0.53
N LEU A 85 9.99 -5.86 -0.41
CA LEU A 85 10.49 -7.15 -0.90
C LEU A 85 10.70 -7.15 -2.41
N ASN A 86 9.77 -6.55 -3.18
CA ASN A 86 9.90 -6.43 -4.63
C ASN A 86 11.12 -5.58 -5.03
N VAL A 87 11.34 -4.45 -4.37
CA VAL A 87 12.52 -3.61 -4.63
C VAL A 87 13.80 -4.37 -4.29
N GLU A 88 13.84 -5.10 -3.17
CA GLU A 88 14.99 -5.93 -2.81
C GLU A 88 15.27 -7.01 -3.87
N GLN A 89 14.24 -7.72 -4.33
CA GLN A 89 14.37 -8.72 -5.39
C GLN A 89 14.86 -8.10 -6.71
N ILE A 90 14.39 -6.90 -7.07
CA ILE A 90 14.89 -6.17 -8.24
C ILE A 90 16.38 -5.86 -8.08
N LEU A 91 16.81 -5.37 -6.90
CA LEU A 91 18.22 -5.10 -6.62
C LEU A 91 19.09 -6.36 -6.70
N ASP A 92 18.55 -7.53 -6.38
CA ASP A 92 19.24 -8.81 -6.49
C ASP A 92 19.35 -9.33 -7.94
N THR A 93 18.55 -8.82 -8.87
CA THR A 93 18.57 -9.21 -10.30
C THR A 93 19.36 -8.25 -11.19
N ILE A 94 19.46 -6.97 -10.80
CA ILE A 94 20.13 -5.92 -11.58
C ILE A 94 21.64 -6.21 -11.75
N GLU A 95 22.26 -5.87 -12.87
CA GLU A 95 23.71 -6.02 -13.03
C GLU A 95 24.54 -5.18 -12.04
N ASP A 96 25.68 -5.74 -11.61
CA ASP A 96 26.61 -5.08 -10.69
C ASP A 96 27.26 -3.80 -11.26
N THR A 97 27.19 -3.61 -12.57
CA THR A 97 27.67 -2.39 -13.25
C THR A 97 26.82 -1.18 -12.89
N GLN A 98 25.52 -1.38 -12.58
CA GLN A 98 24.59 -0.32 -12.26
C GLN A 98 24.84 0.29 -10.88
N TRP A 99 24.81 1.62 -10.81
CA TRP A 99 25.15 2.37 -9.61
C TRP A 99 24.26 2.03 -8.42
N VAL A 100 22.98 1.72 -8.65
CA VAL A 100 22.01 1.37 -7.59
C VAL A 100 22.44 0.07 -6.89
N ARG A 101 22.87 -0.95 -7.65
CA ARG A 101 23.35 -2.20 -7.06
C ARG A 101 24.68 -2.03 -6.35
N LYS A 102 25.59 -1.22 -6.89
CA LYS A 102 26.84 -0.84 -6.20
C LYS A 102 26.56 -0.17 -4.87
N LEU A 103 25.62 0.78 -4.83
CA LEU A 103 25.20 1.46 -3.60
C LEU A 103 24.60 0.47 -2.60
N TYR A 104 23.69 -0.41 -3.06
CA TYR A 104 23.06 -1.43 -2.23
C TYR A 104 24.08 -2.38 -1.61
N LYS A 105 24.98 -2.95 -2.43
CA LYS A 105 26.09 -3.78 -1.95
C LYS A 105 26.98 -3.03 -0.97
N ASN A 106 27.31 -1.77 -1.23
CA ASN A 106 28.10 -0.96 -0.32
C ASN A 106 27.40 -0.71 1.02
N LEU A 107 26.10 -0.43 1.03
CA LEU A 107 25.31 -0.27 2.26
C LEU A 107 25.29 -1.55 3.08
N TYR A 108 25.09 -2.70 2.42
CA TYR A 108 25.10 -4.02 3.04
C TYR A 108 26.49 -4.40 3.59
N MET A 109 27.54 -4.26 2.77
CA MET A 109 28.93 -4.57 3.13
C MET A 109 29.49 -3.65 4.22
N LYS A 110 29.05 -2.39 4.29
CA LYS A 110 29.44 -1.46 5.36
C LYS A 110 28.61 -1.63 6.64
N ILE A 111 27.69 -2.61 6.70
CA ILE A 111 26.82 -2.89 7.86
C ILE A 111 26.06 -1.63 8.31
N LEU A 112 25.71 -0.76 7.36
CA LEU A 112 24.91 0.41 7.67
C LEU A 112 23.46 -0.04 7.83
N ASN A 113 23.04 -0.24 9.08
CA ASN A 113 21.64 -0.53 9.42
C ASN A 113 20.79 0.74 9.22
N THR A 114 20.45 1.01 7.97
CA THR A 114 19.41 1.98 7.63
C THR A 114 18.05 1.53 8.18
N LYS A 115 17.10 2.47 8.28
CA LYS A 115 15.72 2.15 8.63
C LYS A 115 15.11 1.12 7.67
N TRP A 116 15.45 1.21 6.39
CA TRP A 116 15.00 0.29 5.35
C TRP A 116 15.56 -1.13 5.55
N THR A 117 16.88 -1.28 5.69
CA THR A 117 17.51 -2.60 5.92
C THR A 117 17.06 -3.26 7.22
N SER A 118 16.81 -2.45 8.25
CA SER A 118 16.29 -2.95 9.54
C SER A 118 14.83 -3.40 9.44
N TYR A 119 14.06 -2.78 8.55
CA TYR A 119 12.67 -3.14 8.29
C TYR A 119 12.58 -4.40 7.43
N THR A 120 13.29 -4.48 6.30
CA THR A 120 13.28 -5.65 5.41
C THR A 120 13.78 -6.92 6.10
N ARG A 121 14.77 -6.80 7.00
CA ARG A 121 15.24 -7.93 7.82
C ARG A 121 14.17 -8.50 8.75
N LYS A 122 13.18 -7.70 9.18
CA LYS A 122 12.05 -8.19 10.00
C LYS A 122 10.96 -8.88 9.19
N LEU A 123 10.96 -8.68 7.87
CA LEU A 123 9.99 -9.28 6.95
C LEU A 123 10.44 -10.66 6.43
N LYS A 124 11.72 -11.02 6.66
CA LYS A 124 12.33 -12.31 6.34
C LYS A 124 12.35 -13.18 7.60
#